data_AF-A0AAZ1Y4V1-F1
#
_entry.id   AF-A0AAZ1Y4V1-F1
#
_cell.length_a   1.000
_cell.length_b   1.000
_cell.length_c   1.000
_cell.angle_alpha   90.00
_cell.angle_beta   90.00
_cell.angle_gamma   90.00
#
_symmetry.space_group_name_H-M   'P 1'
#
loop_
_entity.id
_entity.type
_entity.pdbx_description
1 polymer ?
#
loop_
_entity_poly.entity_id
_entity_poly.type
_entity_poly.pdbx_seq_one_letter_code
_entity_poly.pdbx_strand_id
1 'polypeptide(L)'
;ARESRVVLPVSVDEYQVGQLYTVAEASKNETGGGDGVEVLKNEPYEKDGEKGQYTHKIYHLQTKVSGFIAKIAPKGSLTVHEKAWNAYPYCRT
;
A
#
# COMPACT_ATOMS: atom_id res chain seq x y z
N ALA A 1 -18.38 -3.50 -7.16
CA ALA A 1 -17.01 -2.99 -7.30
C ALA A 1 -17.06 -1.70 -8.11
N ARG A 2 -16.29 -0.68 -7.74
CA ARG A 2 -16.16 0.56 -8.53
C ARG A 2 -14.83 0.48 -9.28
N GLU A 3 -14.86 0.66 -10.60
CA GLU A 3 -13.66 0.72 -11.43
C GLU A 3 -13.22 2.17 -11.59
N SER A 4 -11.94 2.44 -11.32
CA SER A 4 -11.31 3.75 -11.53
C SER A 4 -10.30 3.62 -12.66
N ARG A 5 -10.48 4.39 -13.74
CA ARG A 5 -9.55 4.43 -14.89
C ARG A 5 -8.67 5.67 -14.77
N VAL A 6 -7.37 5.47 -14.59
CA VAL A 6 -6.38 6.55 -14.48
C VAL A 6 -5.50 6.54 -15.72
N VAL A 7 -5.74 7.48 -16.64
CA VAL A 7 -4.90 7.64 -17.84
C VAL A 7 -3.66 8.44 -17.46
N LEU A 8 -2.48 7.88 -17.74
CA LEU A 8 -1.20 8.51 -17.42
C LEU A 8 -0.37 8.69 -18.70
N PRO A 9 0.37 9.82 -18.85
CA PRO A 9 1.22 10.08 -20.02
C PRO A 9 2.59 9.40 -19.86
N VAL A 10 2.61 8.13 -19.47
CA VAL A 10 3.82 7.31 -19.33
C VAL A 10 3.59 5.93 -19.93
N SER A 11 4.65 5.26 -20.36
CA SER A 11 4.58 3.87 -20.80
C SER A 11 4.29 2.91 -19.64
N VAL A 12 3.88 1.69 -19.98
CA VAL A 12 3.65 0.60 -19.04
C VAL A 12 4.93 0.30 -18.24
N ASP A 13 6.07 0.18 -18.92
CA ASP A 13 7.36 -0.11 -18.27
C ASP A 13 7.82 1.01 -17.33
N GLU A 14 7.64 2.27 -17.73
CA GLU A 14 7.91 3.43 -16.84
C GLU A 14 6.99 3.44 -15.62
N TYR A 15 5.72 3.06 -15.80
CA TYR A 15 4.78 2.97 -14.68
C TYR A 15 5.21 1.92 -13.65
N GLN A 16 5.75 0.78 -14.07
CA GLN A 16 6.22 -0.25 -13.15
C GLN A 16 7.28 0.30 -12.19
N VAL A 17 8.26 1.03 -12.71
CA VAL A 17 9.33 1.65 -11.90
C VAL A 17 8.79 2.82 -11.09
N GLY A 18 8.00 3.69 -11.73
CA GLY A 18 7.44 4.89 -11.12
C GLY A 18 6.52 4.57 -9.94
N GLN A 19 5.63 3.58 -10.09
CA GLN A 19 4.73 3.14 -9.04
C GLN A 19 5.50 2.71 -7.78
N LEU A 20 6.53 1.89 -7.94
CA LEU A 20 7.33 1.40 -6.80
C LEU A 20 8.06 2.56 -6.10
N TYR A 21 8.64 3.49 -6.86
CA TYR A 21 9.28 4.67 -6.31
C TYR A 21 8.30 5.56 -5.56
N THR A 22 7.16 5.91 -6.17
CA THR A 22 6.14 6.75 -5.54
C THR A 22 5.56 6.10 -4.29
N VAL A 23 5.35 4.78 -4.28
CA VAL A 23 4.91 4.06 -3.08
C VAL A 23 5.94 4.18 -1.96
N ALA A 24 7.22 4.04 -2.25
CA ALA A 24 8.27 4.19 -1.25
C ALA A 24 8.35 5.62 -0.70
N GLU A 25 8.34 6.63 -1.57
CA GLU A 25 8.41 8.04 -1.16
C GLU A 25 7.16 8.49 -0.40
N ALA A 26 5.96 8.10 -0.86
CA ALA A 26 4.72 8.38 -0.15
C ALA A 26 4.71 7.70 1.23
N SER A 27 5.16 6.44 1.33
CA SER A 27 5.25 5.74 2.62
C SER A 27 6.17 6.47 3.60
N LYS A 28 7.31 7.00 3.12
CA LYS A 28 8.23 7.81 3.95
C LYS A 28 7.59 9.12 4.40
N ASN A 29 6.97 9.86 3.48
CA ASN A 29 6.31 11.14 3.79
C ASN A 29 5.16 10.97 4.78
N GLU A 30 4.46 9.84 4.71
CA GLU A 30 3.37 9.53 5.61
C GLU A 30 3.84 8.98 6.97
N THR A 31 5.13 8.70 7.15
CA THR A 31 5.66 8.14 8.40
C THR A 31 6.23 9.24 9.30
N GLY A 32 5.64 9.42 10.47
CA GLY A 32 6.06 10.41 11.45
C GLY A 32 5.09 10.55 12.63
N GLY A 33 5.61 10.88 13.82
CA GLY A 33 4.77 11.21 14.99
C GLY A 33 3.98 10.05 15.61
N GLY A 34 4.32 8.79 15.29
CA GLY A 34 3.63 7.59 15.77
C GLY A 34 2.65 6.97 14.76
N ASP A 35 2.36 7.68 13.67
CA ASP A 35 1.65 7.17 12.50
C ASP A 35 2.62 6.87 11.35
N GLY A 36 2.19 6.03 10.41
CA GLY A 36 3.01 5.70 9.24
C GLY A 36 2.80 4.32 8.67
N VAL A 37 3.75 3.93 7.81
CA VAL A 37 3.71 2.65 7.09
C VAL A 37 4.88 1.78 7.53
N GLU A 38 4.57 0.61 8.07
CA GLU A 38 5.53 -0.42 8.43
C GLU A 38 5.49 -1.54 7.40
N VAL A 39 6.65 -1.90 6.83
CA VAL A 39 6.77 -3.01 5.88
C VAL A 39 7.20 -4.26 6.64
N LEU A 40 6.27 -5.21 6.83
CA LEU A 40 6.55 -6.48 7.50
C LEU A 40 7.21 -7.50 6.58
N LYS A 41 6.73 -7.56 5.32
CA LYS A 41 7.23 -8.50 4.33
C LYS A 41 7.35 -7.81 2.98
N ASN A 42 8.42 -8.11 2.27
CA ASN A 42 8.65 -7.72 0.90
C ASN A 42 9.51 -8.80 0.23
N GLU A 43 8.87 -9.86 -0.23
CA GLU A 43 9.54 -11.05 -0.74
C GLU A 43 8.99 -11.45 -2.12
N PRO A 44 9.85 -11.98 -3.02
CA PRO A 44 9.35 -12.58 -4.25
C PRO A 44 8.48 -13.79 -3.91
N TYR A 45 7.39 -14.00 -4.66
CA TYR A 45 6.54 -15.17 -4.52
C TYR A 45 6.31 -15.85 -5.86
N GLU A 46 6.08 -17.15 -5.79
CA GLU A 46 5.62 -17.97 -6.90
C GLU A 46 4.47 -18.83 -6.41
N LYS A 47 3.30 -18.68 -7.03
CA LYS A 47 2.11 -19.44 -6.67
C LYS A 47 1.29 -19.74 -7.92
N ASP A 48 0.94 -21.01 -8.12
CA ASP A 48 0.08 -21.47 -9.21
C ASP A 48 0.55 -21.00 -10.62
N GLY A 49 1.86 -20.84 -10.81
CA GLY A 49 2.48 -20.34 -12.04
C GLY A 49 2.57 -18.82 -12.16
N GLU A 50 2.00 -18.07 -11.23
CA GLU A 50 2.12 -16.62 -11.11
C GLU A 50 3.37 -16.26 -10.30
N LYS A 51 4.23 -15.43 -10.87
CA LYS A 51 5.45 -14.92 -10.22
C LYS A 51 5.30 -13.42 -9.99
N GLY A 52 5.71 -12.96 -8.83
CA GLY A 52 5.60 -11.56 -8.50
C GLY A 52 6.26 -11.18 -7.18
N GLN A 53 5.91 -10.00 -6.69
CA GLN A 53 6.33 -9.48 -5.39
C GLN A 53 5.17 -9.51 -4.41
N TYR A 54 5.37 -10.13 -3.25
CA TYR A 54 4.41 -10.10 -2.14
C TYR A 54 4.86 -9.06 -1.13
N THR A 55 3.94 -8.17 -0.75
CA THR A 55 4.18 -7.20 0.31
C THR A 55 3.11 -7.26 1.37
N HIS A 56 3.53 -7.26 2.64
CA HIS A 56 2.63 -7.09 3.78
C HIS A 56 3.03 -5.82 4.51
N LYS A 57 2.13 -4.85 4.54
CA LYS A 57 2.32 -3.56 5.21
C LYS A 57 1.30 -3.34 6.30
N ILE A 58 1.70 -2.60 7.31
CA ILE A 58 0.84 -2.11 8.38
C ILE A 58 0.79 -0.59 8.29
N TYR A 59 -0.41 -0.04 8.18
CA TYR A 59 -0.68 1.39 8.24
C TYR A 59 -1.18 1.75 9.63
N HIS A 60 -0.45 2.62 10.31
CA HIS A 60 -0.83 3.19 11.60
C HIS A 60 -1.47 4.56 11.36
N LEU A 61 -2.76 4.70 11.67
CA LEU A 61 -3.58 5.86 11.28
C LEU A 61 -4.17 6.63 12.48
N GLN A 62 -3.56 6.55 13.66
CA GLN A 62 -4.14 7.03 14.91
C GLN A 62 -4.48 8.53 14.91
N THR A 63 -3.65 9.35 14.26
CA THR A 63 -3.82 10.81 14.14
C THR A 63 -4.20 11.26 12.73
N LYS A 64 -4.13 10.36 11.73
CA LYS A 64 -4.44 10.65 10.32
C LYS A 64 -5.87 10.37 9.87
N VAL A 65 -6.70 9.76 10.72
CA VAL A 65 -8.14 9.62 10.44
C VAL A 65 -8.93 10.85 10.90
N SER A 66 -10.12 11.07 10.29
CA SER A 66 -11.00 12.16 10.71
C SER A 66 -11.36 12.05 12.21
N GLY A 67 -11.53 13.21 12.86
CA GLY A 67 -11.75 13.26 14.32
C GLY A 67 -12.99 12.53 14.82
N PHE A 68 -14.00 12.30 13.97
CA PHE A 68 -15.14 11.44 14.32
C PHE A 68 -14.73 9.96 14.37
N ILE A 69 -13.96 9.49 13.38
CA ILE A 69 -13.44 8.12 13.32
C ILE A 69 -12.51 7.86 14.51
N ALA A 70 -11.62 8.80 14.84
CA ALA A 70 -10.73 8.68 15.99
C ALA A 70 -11.48 8.56 17.33
N LYS A 71 -12.66 9.20 17.46
CA LYS A 71 -13.47 9.18 18.70
C LYS A 71 -14.25 7.89 18.90
N ILE A 72 -14.63 7.22 17.81
CA ILE A 72 -15.41 5.97 17.86
C ILE A 72 -14.51 4.72 17.86
N ALA A 73 -13.29 4.85 17.37
CA ALA A 73 -12.35 3.74 17.24
C ALA A 73 -11.70 3.40 18.60
N PRO A 74 -11.77 2.13 19.07
CA PRO A 74 -11.02 1.68 20.23
C PRO A 74 -9.51 1.95 20.09
N LYS A 75 -8.82 2.22 21.21
CA LYS A 75 -7.36 2.42 21.19
C LYS A 75 -6.66 1.23 20.54
N GLY A 76 -5.83 1.49 19.52
CA GLY A 76 -5.12 0.45 18.76
C GLY A 76 -5.90 -0.19 17.61
N SER A 77 -7.16 0.20 17.36
CA SER A 77 -7.95 -0.32 16.22
C SER A 77 -7.71 0.40 14.89
N LEU A 78 -6.91 1.47 14.90
CA LEU A 78 -6.56 2.27 13.71
C LEU A 78 -5.30 1.74 13.02
N THR A 79 -5.19 0.41 12.97
CA THR A 79 -4.10 -0.30 12.34
C THR A 79 -4.66 -1.13 11.19
N VAL A 80 -4.23 -0.84 9.96
CA VAL A 80 -4.72 -1.51 8.75
C VAL A 80 -3.62 -2.39 8.19
N HIS A 81 -3.94 -3.65 7.91
CA HIS A 81 -3.04 -4.57 7.23
C HIS A 81 -3.32 -4.58 5.74
N GLU A 82 -2.35 -4.17 4.94
CA GLU A 82 -2.38 -4.29 3.48
C GLU A 82 -1.54 -5.50 3.06
N LYS A 83 -2.13 -6.38 2.25
CA LYS A 83 -1.41 -7.52 1.65
C LYS A 83 -1.53 -7.41 0.15
N ALA A 84 -0.42 -7.14 -0.53
CA ALA A 84 -0.39 -7.00 -1.97
C ALA A 84 0.37 -8.15 -2.65
N TRP A 85 -0.16 -8.62 -3.76
CA TRP A 85 0.41 -9.57 -4.70
C TRP A 85 0.57 -8.85 -6.04
N ASN A 86 1.77 -8.39 -6.29
CA ASN A 86 2.12 -7.67 -7.51
C ASN A 86 2.73 -8.63 -8.53
N ALA A 87 1.93 -9.09 -9.48
CA ALA A 87 2.32 -9.89 -10.64
C ALA A 87 2.19 -9.05 -11.91
N TYR A 88 3.00 -7.99 -11.99
CA TYR A 88 2.91 -6.99 -13.04
C TYR A 88 2.71 -7.62 -14.44
N PRO A 89 1.71 -7.17 -15.24
CA PRO A 89 0.91 -5.95 -15.09
C PRO A 89 -0.32 -6.08 -14.18
N TYR A 90 -0.58 -7.24 -13.58
CA TYR A 90 -1.69 -7.46 -12.67
C TYR A 90 -1.25 -7.28 -11.21
N CYS A 91 -2.02 -6.56 -10.42
CA CYS A 91 -1.75 -6.39 -9.00
C CYS A 91 -3.04 -6.54 -8.20
N ARG A 92 -2.96 -7.24 -7.08
CA ARG A 92 -4.06 -7.43 -6.14
C ARG A 92 -3.63 -6.99 -4.76
N THR A 93 -4.41 -6.15 -4.10
CA THR A 93 -4.13 -5.56 -2.77
C THR A 93 -5.30 -5.79 -1.83
#